data_AF-A0ABD8AP92-F1
#
_entry.id   AF-A0ABD8AP92-F1
#
_cell.length_a   1.000
_cell.length_b   1.000
_cell.length_c   1.000
_cell.angle_alpha   90.00
_cell.angle_beta   90.00
_cell.angle_gamma   90.00
#
_symmetry.space_group_name_H-M   'P 1'
#
loop_
_entity.id
_entity.type
_entity.pdbx_description
1 polymer ?
#
loop_
_entity_poly.entity_id
_entity_poly.type
_entity_poly.pdbx_seq_one_letter_code
_entity_poly.pdbx_strand_id
1 'polypeptide(L)'
;MKAKFRLLLMGLSLLSILLLSSPMPEVKAAVQDPPEAGLLRGNPEGVVSTNIPFEWIDGNSYTDSKPLAGTTYSFSFSKPKDITGYYFNASNSTRLKMYSKDQLLVSITGNATTKSSYTSADYKSVTHVEVVDTAASNSAFVSEIDLKGTDSIVTEEPVITPPSQTGDSSLIIYLVSGLTRQYELNSKEIANFLGWYNQGGISGSEFYIFDRNATSSDYASQKDYIAYDKIEMFEVNKKK
;
A
#
# COMPACT_ATOMS: atom_id res chain seq x y z
N MET A 1 16.67 48.83 -98.21
CA MET A 1 16.07 49.26 -96.93
C MET A 1 16.59 48.33 -95.84
N LYS A 2 17.19 48.88 -94.78
CA LYS A 2 17.87 48.13 -93.70
C LYS A 2 16.86 47.46 -92.78
N ALA A 3 17.08 46.20 -92.40
CA ALA A 3 16.69 45.70 -91.08
C ALA A 3 17.57 44.51 -90.69
N LYS A 4 18.42 44.74 -89.68
CA LYS A 4 19.14 43.71 -88.92
C LYS A 4 18.13 43.03 -87.99
N PHE A 5 18.15 41.70 -87.87
CA PHE A 5 17.57 41.04 -86.71
C PHE A 5 18.58 40.08 -86.08
N ARG A 6 18.74 40.24 -84.76
CA ARG A 6 19.65 39.50 -83.90
C ARG A 6 18.96 38.22 -83.39
N LEU A 7 19.77 37.16 -83.36
CA LEU A 7 19.83 36.02 -82.44
C LEU A 7 18.85 35.98 -81.25
N LEU A 8 18.18 34.84 -81.03
CA LEU A 8 18.13 34.24 -79.69
C LEU A 8 17.88 32.72 -79.75
N LEU A 9 18.87 31.98 -79.25
CA LEU A 9 18.83 30.55 -78.93
C LEU A 9 17.98 30.38 -77.66
N MET A 10 16.88 29.62 -77.71
CA MET A 10 16.22 29.14 -76.49
C MET A 10 16.78 27.75 -76.16
N GLY A 11 17.70 27.72 -75.20
CA GLY A 11 18.08 26.48 -74.52
C GLY A 11 16.97 26.06 -73.57
N LEU A 12 16.42 24.87 -73.79
CA LEU A 12 15.46 24.22 -72.90
C LEU A 12 16.23 23.65 -71.70
N SER A 13 16.23 24.34 -70.56
CA SER A 13 16.79 23.83 -69.32
C SER A 13 15.73 22.95 -68.63
N LEU A 14 15.93 21.63 -68.63
CA LEU A 14 15.21 20.71 -67.74
C LEU A 14 15.62 21.01 -66.30
N LEU A 15 14.72 21.63 -65.53
CA LEU A 15 14.86 21.77 -64.09
C LEU A 15 14.39 20.46 -63.44
N SER A 16 15.33 19.54 -63.19
CA SER A 16 15.08 18.36 -62.36
C SER A 16 14.91 18.80 -60.92
N ILE A 17 13.67 18.85 -60.44
CA ILE A 17 13.36 19.02 -59.02
C ILE A 17 13.69 17.70 -58.32
N LEU A 18 14.88 17.61 -57.73
CA LEU A 18 15.17 16.61 -56.70
C LEU A 18 14.35 17.00 -55.45
N LEU A 19 13.22 16.35 -55.23
CA LEU A 19 12.57 16.34 -53.92
C LEU A 19 13.50 15.57 -52.97
N LEU A 20 14.36 16.29 -52.24
CA LEU A 20 14.91 15.74 -51.02
C LEU A 20 13.75 15.57 -50.04
N SER A 21 13.20 14.36 -49.96
CA SER A 21 12.38 13.97 -48.82
C SER A 21 13.31 13.91 -47.62
N SER A 22 13.50 15.05 -46.94
CA SER A 22 14.01 15.02 -45.57
C SER A 22 13.13 14.05 -44.78
N PRO A 23 13.69 13.02 -44.11
CA PRO A 23 12.89 12.16 -43.26
C PRO A 23 12.20 13.07 -42.25
N MET A 24 10.86 13.05 -42.23
CA MET A 24 10.14 13.68 -41.14
C MET A 24 10.69 13.09 -39.85
N PRO A 25 11.06 13.91 -38.85
CA PRO A 25 11.41 13.37 -37.55
C PRO A 25 10.21 12.55 -37.11
N GLU A 26 10.44 11.25 -36.91
CA GLU A 26 9.46 10.36 -36.32
C GLU A 26 9.13 10.94 -34.95
N VAL A 27 8.00 11.63 -34.83
CA VAL A 27 7.44 12.00 -33.54
C VAL A 27 6.93 10.69 -32.96
N LYS A 28 7.84 9.89 -32.38
CA LYS A 28 7.44 8.97 -31.33
C LYS A 28 6.73 9.83 -30.30
N ALA A 29 5.40 9.71 -30.24
CA ALA A 29 4.67 10.13 -29.05
C ALA A 29 5.49 9.59 -27.87
N ALA A 30 5.93 10.46 -26.96
CA ALA A 30 6.68 10.03 -25.81
C ALA A 30 5.80 9.00 -25.08
N VAL A 31 6.10 7.71 -25.26
CA VAL A 31 5.53 6.66 -24.45
C VAL A 31 6.07 6.96 -23.07
N GLN A 32 5.24 7.59 -22.25
CA GLN A 32 5.62 7.92 -20.91
C GLN A 32 5.80 6.60 -20.20
N ASP A 33 7.03 6.31 -19.75
CA ASP A 33 7.32 5.06 -19.07
C ASP A 33 6.32 4.88 -17.93
N PRO A 34 5.72 3.69 -17.79
CA PRO A 34 4.81 3.45 -16.70
C PRO A 34 5.55 3.65 -15.36
N PRO A 35 4.83 4.08 -14.31
CA PRO A 35 5.46 4.22 -13.00
C PRO A 35 6.09 2.88 -12.60
N GLU A 36 7.19 2.92 -11.84
CA GLU A 36 7.83 1.71 -11.29
C GLU A 36 6.79 0.75 -10.67
N ALA A 37 7.02 -0.56 -10.80
CA ALA A 37 6.13 -1.59 -10.28
C ALA A 37 5.86 -1.40 -8.78
N GLY A 38 4.59 -1.27 -8.42
CA GLY A 38 4.15 -1.20 -7.03
C GLY A 38 3.69 -2.56 -6.50
N LEU A 39 3.02 -2.49 -5.36
CA LEU A 39 2.60 -3.62 -4.54
C LEU A 39 1.47 -4.44 -5.17
N LEU A 40 0.72 -3.91 -6.14
CA LEU A 40 -0.39 -4.63 -6.77
C LEU A 40 -0.05 -5.16 -8.17
N ARG A 41 1.06 -4.69 -8.75
CA ARG A 41 1.42 -4.99 -10.14
C ARG A 41 1.57 -6.48 -10.40
N GLY A 42 0.87 -6.96 -11.42
CA GLY A 42 0.95 -8.35 -11.87
C GLY A 42 0.44 -9.36 -10.84
N ASN A 43 -0.30 -8.92 -9.81
CA ASN A 43 -0.83 -9.73 -8.72
C ASN A 43 0.29 -10.53 -8.01
N PRO A 44 1.19 -9.84 -7.29
CA PRO A 44 2.39 -10.45 -6.74
C PRO A 44 2.06 -11.36 -5.54
N GLU A 45 3.00 -12.24 -5.17
CA GLU A 45 2.87 -13.09 -3.98
C GLU A 45 2.63 -12.26 -2.72
N GLY A 46 1.76 -12.76 -1.82
CA GLY A 46 1.38 -12.06 -0.58
C GLY A 46 0.25 -11.05 -0.74
N VAL A 47 -0.32 -10.90 -1.95
CA VAL A 47 -1.56 -10.17 -2.21
C VAL A 47 -2.65 -11.17 -2.57
N VAL A 48 -3.73 -11.18 -1.79
CA VAL A 48 -4.95 -11.93 -2.12
C VAL A 48 -5.93 -10.97 -2.77
N SER A 49 -6.34 -11.26 -3.99
CA SER A 49 -7.26 -10.43 -4.76
C SER A 49 -8.48 -11.24 -5.20
N THR A 50 -9.66 -10.60 -5.27
CA THR A 50 -10.89 -11.26 -5.71
C THR A 50 -11.44 -10.61 -6.97
N ASN A 51 -11.50 -11.37 -8.06
CA ASN A 51 -12.07 -10.98 -9.35
C ASN A 51 -11.47 -9.70 -9.96
N ILE A 52 -10.21 -9.35 -9.65
CA ILE A 52 -9.56 -8.15 -10.21
C ILE A 52 -9.28 -8.32 -11.71
N PRO A 53 -9.70 -7.37 -12.56
CA PRO A 53 -9.27 -7.34 -13.96
C PRO A 53 -7.76 -7.14 -14.06
N PHE A 54 -7.06 -8.00 -14.80
CA PHE A 54 -5.61 -7.92 -14.95
C PHE A 54 -5.15 -6.57 -15.53
N GLU A 55 -5.99 -5.97 -16.38
CA GLU A 55 -5.77 -4.66 -16.99
C GLU A 55 -5.70 -3.51 -15.97
N TRP A 56 -6.11 -3.72 -14.72
CA TRP A 56 -5.97 -2.70 -13.68
C TRP A 56 -4.59 -2.69 -13.05
N ILE A 57 -3.80 -3.73 -13.24
CA ILE A 57 -2.54 -3.99 -12.52
C ILE A 57 -1.42 -4.42 -13.46
N ASP A 58 -1.57 -4.23 -14.77
CA ASP A 58 -0.59 -4.61 -15.78
C ASP A 58 0.46 -3.51 -16.01
N GLY A 59 0.28 -2.33 -15.43
CA GLY A 59 1.15 -1.17 -15.60
C GLY A 59 0.95 -0.46 -16.94
N ASN A 60 -0.08 -0.80 -17.72
CA ASN A 60 -0.36 -0.22 -19.03
C ASN A 60 -1.56 0.74 -18.96
N SER A 61 -1.41 1.78 -18.13
CA SER A 61 -2.47 2.71 -17.71
C SER A 61 -3.21 3.52 -18.79
N TYR A 62 -2.93 3.26 -20.08
CA TYR A 62 -3.33 4.08 -21.22
C TYR A 62 -4.33 3.42 -22.17
N THR A 63 -4.51 2.09 -22.15
CA THR A 63 -5.25 1.41 -23.23
C THR A 63 -6.61 0.84 -22.83
N ASP A 64 -6.82 0.45 -21.57
CA ASP A 64 -8.01 -0.33 -21.21
C ASP A 64 -8.64 0.09 -19.87
N SER A 65 -9.79 0.78 -19.95
CA SER A 65 -10.66 0.98 -18.79
C SER A 65 -11.68 -0.15 -18.68
N LYS A 66 -11.89 -0.71 -17.48
CA LYS A 66 -12.99 -1.67 -17.23
C LYS A 66 -14.07 -1.08 -16.33
N PRO A 67 -15.35 -1.29 -16.66
CA PRO A 67 -16.45 -0.86 -15.81
C PRO A 67 -16.48 -1.65 -14.50
N LEU A 68 -16.90 -1.00 -13.41
CA LEU A 68 -17.12 -1.67 -12.12
C LEU A 68 -18.52 -2.30 -12.02
N ALA A 69 -19.51 -1.73 -12.71
CA ALA A 69 -20.89 -2.21 -12.73
C ALA A 69 -21.48 -2.48 -11.33
N GLY A 70 -21.24 -1.59 -10.37
CA GLY A 70 -21.72 -1.73 -8.99
C GLY A 70 -20.96 -2.76 -8.13
N THR A 71 -19.87 -3.34 -8.64
CA THR A 71 -19.07 -4.35 -7.92
C THR A 71 -17.99 -3.67 -7.07
N THR A 72 -17.80 -4.16 -5.84
CA THR A 72 -16.64 -3.84 -5.02
C THR A 72 -15.55 -4.88 -5.27
N TYR A 73 -14.35 -4.39 -5.50
CA TYR A 73 -13.15 -5.20 -5.71
C TYR A 73 -12.19 -5.00 -4.54
N SER A 74 -11.49 -6.06 -4.12
CA SER A 74 -10.60 -5.98 -2.96
C SER A 74 -9.24 -6.63 -3.17
N PHE A 75 -8.25 -6.06 -2.50
CA PHE A 75 -6.91 -6.59 -2.32
C PHE A 75 -6.62 -6.67 -0.81
N SER A 76 -6.16 -7.82 -0.35
CA SER A 76 -5.73 -8.03 1.03
C SER A 76 -4.25 -8.35 1.07
N PHE A 77 -3.51 -7.72 1.97
CA PHE A 77 -2.09 -7.98 2.16
C PHE A 77 -1.88 -9.04 3.24
N SER A 78 -0.96 -9.97 3.01
CA SER A 78 -0.57 -10.98 4.00
C SER A 78 0.13 -10.38 5.23
N LYS A 79 0.66 -9.16 5.12
CA LYS A 79 1.25 -8.35 6.18
C LYS A 79 0.83 -6.88 6.01
N PRO A 80 0.64 -6.11 7.09
CA PRO A 80 0.34 -4.68 6.98
C PRO A 80 1.41 -3.93 6.17
N LYS A 81 0.98 -2.93 5.39
CA LYS A 81 1.85 -2.12 4.53
C LYS A 81 1.81 -0.65 4.92
N ASP A 82 2.99 -0.03 4.92
CA ASP A 82 3.11 1.43 4.97
C ASP A 82 3.05 1.96 3.54
N ILE A 83 1.91 2.55 3.17
CA ILE A 83 1.66 3.07 1.83
C ILE A 83 2.19 4.50 1.74
N THR A 84 3.21 4.67 0.92
CA THR A 84 3.91 5.95 0.67
C THR A 84 3.48 6.62 -0.64
N GLY A 85 2.74 5.91 -1.48
CA GLY A 85 2.14 6.49 -2.67
C GLY A 85 1.07 5.62 -3.28
N TYR A 86 0.23 6.23 -4.11
CA TYR A 86 -0.80 5.52 -4.87
C TYR A 86 -0.84 6.02 -6.31
N TYR A 87 -1.13 5.09 -7.21
CA TYR A 87 -1.49 5.36 -8.59
C TYR A 87 -2.91 4.86 -8.77
N PHE A 88 -3.85 5.77 -9.05
CA PHE A 88 -5.27 5.42 -9.17
C PHE A 88 -5.88 6.22 -10.30
N ASN A 89 -5.90 5.61 -11.49
CA ASN A 89 -6.50 6.17 -12.69
C ASN A 89 -7.89 5.55 -12.87
N ALA A 90 -8.92 6.31 -12.53
CA ALA A 90 -10.29 5.84 -12.47
C ALA A 90 -11.27 6.99 -12.63
N SER A 91 -12.53 6.69 -12.92
CA SER A 91 -13.59 7.70 -12.98
C SER A 91 -13.77 8.45 -11.65
N ASN A 92 -14.33 9.65 -11.69
CA ASN A 92 -14.71 10.41 -10.49
C ASN A 92 -15.80 9.75 -9.64
N SER A 93 -16.53 8.79 -10.21
CA SER A 93 -17.51 7.97 -9.51
C SER A 93 -16.91 6.70 -8.89
N THR A 94 -15.58 6.54 -8.90
CA THR A 94 -14.89 5.42 -8.25
C THR A 94 -14.21 5.91 -6.96
N ARG A 95 -14.11 5.03 -5.96
CA ARG A 95 -13.32 5.27 -4.73
C ARG A 95 -12.27 4.19 -4.54
N LEU A 96 -11.04 4.62 -4.24
CA LEU A 96 -10.01 3.78 -3.66
C LEU A 96 -10.03 3.97 -2.15
N LYS A 97 -10.37 2.92 -1.41
CA LYS A 97 -10.42 2.93 0.05
C LYS A 97 -9.30 2.08 0.62
N MET A 98 -8.65 2.56 1.67
CA MET A 98 -7.61 1.80 2.38
C MET A 98 -8.02 1.66 3.84
N TYR A 99 -7.75 0.48 4.40
CA TYR A 99 -8.16 0.12 5.74
C TYR A 99 -7.00 -0.44 6.55
N SER A 100 -7.03 -0.19 7.86
CA SER A 100 -6.23 -0.89 8.87
C SER A 100 -7.18 -1.63 9.78
N LYS A 101 -7.17 -2.97 9.74
CA LYS A 101 -8.01 -3.84 10.61
C LYS A 101 -9.47 -3.36 10.65
N ASP A 102 -10.02 -3.15 9.45
CA ASP A 102 -11.40 -2.70 9.18
C ASP A 102 -11.72 -1.23 9.52
N GLN A 103 -10.77 -0.48 10.08
CA GLN A 103 -10.90 0.97 10.18
C GLN A 103 -10.52 1.63 8.86
N LEU A 104 -11.46 2.37 8.27
CA LEU A 104 -11.22 3.18 7.08
C LEU A 104 -10.20 4.29 7.40
N LEU A 105 -9.06 4.26 6.70
CA LEU A 105 -8.02 5.28 6.82
C LEU A 105 -8.24 6.42 5.83
N VAL A 106 -8.60 6.07 4.58
CA VAL A 106 -8.79 7.04 3.51
C VAL A 106 -9.80 6.53 2.47
N SER A 107 -10.52 7.47 1.86
CA SER A 107 -11.34 7.27 0.67
C SER A 107 -10.94 8.29 -0.41
N ILE A 108 -10.28 7.82 -1.46
CA ILE A 108 -9.72 8.64 -2.53
C ILE A 108 -10.66 8.61 -3.74
N THR A 109 -11.06 9.79 -4.22
CA THR A 109 -11.85 9.93 -5.46
C THR A 109 -10.96 9.64 -6.67
N GLY A 110 -11.45 8.79 -7.58
CA GLY A 110 -10.79 8.53 -8.85
C GLY A 110 -10.66 9.79 -9.70
N ASN A 111 -9.57 9.90 -10.43
CA ASN A 111 -9.34 10.99 -11.36
C ASN A 111 -8.73 10.48 -12.66
N ALA A 112 -9.56 10.42 -13.70
CA ALA A 112 -9.22 9.89 -15.01
C ALA A 112 -8.30 10.87 -15.76
N THR A 113 -7.01 10.83 -15.43
CA THR A 113 -5.97 11.67 -16.02
C THR A 113 -4.77 10.80 -16.34
N THR A 114 -4.06 11.13 -17.41
CA THR A 114 -2.77 10.51 -17.72
C THR A 114 -1.76 10.95 -16.67
N LYS A 115 -1.64 10.16 -15.61
CA LYS A 115 -0.54 10.25 -14.66
C LYS A 115 0.61 9.36 -15.15
N SER A 116 1.77 9.56 -14.57
CA SER A 116 2.97 8.76 -14.83
C SER A 116 3.82 8.61 -13.58
N SER A 117 3.27 8.99 -12.44
CA SER A 117 3.94 9.01 -11.17
C SER A 117 2.92 8.76 -10.07
N TYR A 118 3.38 8.09 -9.02
CA TYR A 118 2.62 7.93 -7.80
C TYR A 118 2.30 9.29 -7.19
N THR A 119 1.07 9.44 -6.72
CA THR A 119 0.72 10.54 -5.82
C THR A 119 1.21 10.16 -4.42
N SER A 120 1.97 11.06 -3.77
CA SER A 120 2.50 10.83 -2.42
C SER A 120 1.39 10.60 -1.40
N ALA A 121 1.65 9.70 -0.46
CA ALA A 121 0.75 9.34 0.63
C ALA A 121 1.56 8.99 1.89
N ASP A 122 0.89 8.89 3.04
CA ASP A 122 1.46 8.39 4.28
C ASP A 122 0.39 7.65 5.10
N TYR A 123 -0.05 6.49 4.60
CA TYR A 123 -1.03 5.66 5.28
C TYR A 123 -0.33 4.45 5.90
N LYS A 124 -0.42 4.32 7.23
CA LYS A 124 0.27 3.29 8.00
C LYS A 124 -0.57 2.05 8.19
N SER A 125 0.09 0.90 8.29
CA SER A 125 -0.54 -0.37 8.67
C SER A 125 -1.74 -0.76 7.80
N VAL A 126 -1.70 -0.48 6.50
CA VAL A 126 -2.78 -0.84 5.57
C VAL A 126 -2.84 -2.36 5.44
N THR A 127 -3.97 -2.95 5.79
CA THR A 127 -4.18 -4.40 5.75
C THR A 127 -4.97 -4.83 4.51
N HIS A 128 -5.91 -4.00 4.06
CA HIS A 128 -6.67 -4.27 2.84
C HIS A 128 -7.11 -2.98 2.16
N VAL A 129 -7.44 -3.11 0.88
CA VAL A 129 -7.79 -2.02 -0.02
C VAL A 129 -9.02 -2.43 -0.82
N GLU A 130 -9.96 -1.49 -0.97
CA GLU A 130 -11.16 -1.69 -1.78
C GLU A 130 -11.22 -0.67 -2.91
N VAL A 131 -11.74 -1.10 -4.05
CA VAL A 131 -12.12 -0.25 -5.17
C VAL A 131 -13.63 -0.35 -5.33
N VAL A 132 -14.31 0.79 -5.11
CA VAL A 132 -15.76 0.83 -4.92
C VAL A 132 -16.40 1.74 -5.97
N ASP A 133 -17.49 1.25 -6.55
CA ASP A 133 -18.40 2.05 -7.38
C ASP A 133 -19.29 2.93 -6.48
N THR A 134 -19.30 4.24 -6.75
CA THR A 134 -20.19 5.20 -6.08
C THR A 134 -21.20 5.84 -7.03
N ALA A 135 -21.21 5.44 -8.30
CA ALA A 135 -22.15 5.93 -9.27
C ALA A 135 -23.52 5.28 -9.08
N ALA A 136 -24.58 6.06 -9.29
CA ALA A 136 -25.93 5.53 -9.51
C ALA A 136 -26.14 5.02 -10.96
N SER A 137 -25.15 5.22 -11.83
CA SER A 137 -25.15 4.85 -13.25
C SER A 137 -23.91 4.00 -13.56
N ASN A 138 -23.92 3.18 -14.63
CA ASN A 138 -22.77 2.33 -15.04
C ASN A 138 -21.58 3.13 -15.63
N SER A 139 -21.29 4.30 -15.08
CA SER A 139 -20.22 5.20 -15.51
C SER A 139 -18.91 5.01 -14.76
N ALA A 140 -18.91 4.22 -13.68
CA ALA A 140 -17.69 3.94 -12.94
C ALA A 140 -16.78 2.96 -13.69
N PHE A 141 -15.52 3.35 -13.85
CA PHE A 141 -14.47 2.53 -14.44
C PHE A 141 -13.14 2.76 -13.72
N VAL A 142 -12.23 1.81 -13.90
CA VAL A 142 -10.82 1.89 -13.51
C VAL A 142 -9.98 1.52 -14.71
N SER A 143 -8.92 2.29 -14.93
CA SER A 143 -7.89 2.07 -15.94
C SER A 143 -6.61 1.52 -15.32
N GLU A 144 -6.27 1.93 -14.10
CA GLU A 144 -5.10 1.41 -13.39
C GLU A 144 -5.22 1.66 -11.89
N ILE A 145 -4.73 0.70 -11.11
CA ILE A 145 -4.45 0.84 -9.69
C ILE A 145 -3.08 0.22 -9.36
N ASP A 146 -2.24 0.98 -8.68
CA ASP A 146 -1.04 0.45 -8.06
C ASP A 146 -0.73 1.22 -6.77
N LEU A 147 0.05 0.61 -5.89
CA LEU A 147 0.41 1.18 -4.59
C LEU A 147 1.91 1.12 -4.38
N LYS A 148 2.49 2.20 -3.87
CA LYS A 148 3.88 2.21 -3.43
C LYS A 148 3.93 2.11 -1.92
N GLY A 149 4.77 1.23 -1.40
CA GLY A 149 4.93 1.05 0.02
C GLY A 149 5.91 -0.06 0.35
N THR A 150 6.07 -0.30 1.64
CA THR A 150 6.86 -1.42 2.18
C THR A 150 6.03 -2.17 3.20
N ASP A 151 6.52 -3.31 3.67
CA ASP A 151 6.02 -3.88 4.92
C ASP A 151 6.02 -2.76 5.97
N SER A 152 4.89 -2.59 6.65
CA SER A 152 4.89 -1.80 7.87
C SER A 152 5.93 -2.42 8.77
N ILE A 153 6.79 -1.58 9.32
CA ILE A 153 7.52 -1.96 10.52
C ILE A 153 6.43 -2.02 11.57
N VAL A 154 5.77 -3.19 11.68
CA VAL A 154 5.35 -3.63 13.00
C VAL A 154 6.68 -3.64 13.71
N THR A 155 6.92 -2.66 14.57
CA THR A 155 7.75 -2.94 15.73
C THR A 155 7.00 -4.10 16.39
N GLU A 156 7.31 -5.33 15.97
CA GLU A 156 7.67 -6.34 16.93
C GLU A 156 8.61 -5.58 17.84
N GLU A 157 8.03 -5.05 18.92
CA GLU A 157 8.83 -4.53 19.99
C GLU A 157 9.84 -5.64 20.24
N PRO A 158 11.15 -5.31 20.37
CA PRO A 158 12.18 -6.31 20.56
C PRO A 158 11.64 -7.39 21.50
N VAL A 159 11.97 -8.66 21.28
CA VAL A 159 11.74 -9.68 22.32
C VAL A 159 12.53 -9.19 23.53
N ILE A 160 11.89 -8.36 24.35
CA ILE A 160 12.46 -7.79 25.55
C ILE A 160 12.41 -9.00 26.43
N THR A 161 13.53 -9.67 26.52
CA THR A 161 13.72 -10.74 27.48
C THR A 161 13.98 -9.97 28.78
N PRO A 162 12.99 -9.67 29.64
CA PRO A 162 13.30 -9.09 30.92
C PRO A 162 14.22 -10.08 31.65
N PRO A 163 15.37 -9.67 32.20
CA PRO A 163 16.02 -10.52 33.17
C PRO A 163 15.12 -10.66 34.39
N SER A 164 14.58 -11.88 34.52
CA SER A 164 14.51 -12.65 35.76
C SER A 164 13.73 -12.03 36.92
N GLN A 165 12.41 -12.30 36.95
CA GLN A 165 11.92 -13.08 38.08
C GLN A 165 12.08 -14.56 37.74
N THR A 166 13.32 -15.10 37.65
CA THR A 166 13.69 -16.47 37.22
C THR A 166 12.48 -17.36 36.97
N GLY A 167 11.91 -17.20 35.77
CA GLY A 167 10.61 -17.74 35.45
C GLY A 167 10.78 -19.09 34.79
N ASP A 168 10.15 -20.11 35.35
CA ASP A 168 10.01 -21.40 34.68
C ASP A 168 8.93 -21.37 33.59
N SER A 169 8.38 -20.18 33.27
CA SER A 169 7.30 -20.00 32.31
C SER A 169 7.45 -18.70 31.48
N SER A 170 6.95 -18.74 30.25
CA SER A 170 6.81 -17.60 29.35
C SER A 170 5.33 -17.29 29.11
N LEU A 171 4.96 -16.02 29.13
CA LEU A 171 3.64 -15.50 28.74
C LEU A 171 3.78 -14.73 27.43
N ILE A 172 3.05 -15.12 26.40
CA ILE A 172 2.97 -14.39 25.12
C ILE A 172 1.57 -13.80 25.02
N ILE A 173 1.44 -12.49 24.83
CA ILE A 173 0.16 -11.78 24.69
C ILE A 173 0.08 -11.21 23.27
N TYR A 174 -0.98 -11.57 22.56
CA TYR A 174 -1.34 -11.02 21.27
C TYR A 174 -2.42 -9.96 21.48
N LEU A 175 -2.13 -8.73 21.07
CA LEU A 175 -3.03 -7.60 21.22
C LEU A 175 -3.84 -7.41 19.94
N VAL A 176 -5.05 -6.85 20.08
CA VAL A 176 -5.92 -6.50 18.93
C VAL A 176 -5.25 -5.53 17.95
N SER A 177 -4.24 -4.78 18.38
CA SER A 177 -3.42 -3.93 17.51
C SER A 177 -2.49 -4.72 16.58
N GLY A 178 -2.28 -6.02 16.83
CA GLY A 178 -1.25 -6.85 16.18
C GLY A 178 0.07 -6.82 16.96
N LEU A 179 0.09 -6.06 18.07
CA LEU A 179 1.07 -6.05 19.14
C LEU A 179 1.35 -7.46 19.68
N THR A 180 2.57 -7.99 19.62
CA THR A 180 2.95 -9.14 20.46
C THR A 180 3.84 -8.69 21.61
N ARG A 181 3.54 -9.20 22.81
CA ARG A 181 4.36 -9.04 24.02
C ARG A 181 4.76 -10.40 24.53
N GLN A 182 6.01 -10.54 24.95
CA GLN A 182 6.50 -11.75 25.59
C GLN A 182 7.13 -11.39 26.94
N TYR A 183 6.75 -12.13 27.98
CA TYR A 183 7.25 -11.97 29.33
C TYR A 183 7.79 -13.28 29.87
N GLU A 184 8.92 -13.22 30.56
CA GLU A 184 9.51 -14.34 31.27
C GLU A 184 9.19 -14.23 32.76
N LEU A 185 8.31 -15.12 33.25
CA LEU A 185 7.60 -14.96 34.51
C LEU A 185 7.69 -16.23 35.36
N ASN A 186 7.73 -16.07 36.68
CA ASN A 186 7.57 -17.21 37.59
C ASN A 186 6.09 -17.63 37.69
N SER A 187 5.88 -18.83 38.22
CA SER A 187 4.54 -19.41 38.41
C SER A 187 3.58 -18.52 39.21
N LYS A 188 4.06 -17.69 40.15
CA LYS A 188 3.21 -16.77 40.92
C LYS A 188 2.68 -15.65 40.03
N GLU A 189 3.52 -15.07 39.21
CA GLU A 189 3.12 -13.95 38.34
C GLU A 189 2.21 -14.42 37.19
N ILE A 190 2.45 -15.61 36.65
CA ILE A 190 1.50 -16.27 35.73
C ILE A 190 0.13 -16.45 36.40
N ALA A 191 0.09 -16.96 37.64
CA ALA A 191 -1.17 -17.15 38.36
C ALA A 191 -1.88 -15.81 38.64
N ASN A 192 -1.13 -14.76 38.96
CA ASN A 192 -1.66 -13.41 39.13
C ASN A 192 -2.31 -12.89 37.84
N PHE A 193 -1.61 -13.01 36.70
CA PHE A 193 -2.12 -12.61 35.39
C PHE A 193 -3.40 -13.36 35.02
N LEU A 194 -3.39 -14.69 35.12
CA LEU A 194 -4.57 -15.52 34.83
C LEU A 194 -5.75 -15.20 35.76
N GLY A 195 -5.47 -14.95 37.05
CA GLY A 195 -6.48 -14.57 38.03
C GLY A 195 -7.13 -13.22 37.68
N TRP A 196 -6.32 -12.22 37.30
CA TRP A 196 -6.81 -10.92 36.84
C TRP A 196 -7.64 -11.04 35.55
N TYR A 197 -7.13 -11.77 34.55
CA TYR A 197 -7.81 -11.93 33.27
C TYR A 197 -9.15 -12.65 33.42
N ASN A 198 -9.21 -13.73 34.19
CA ASN A 198 -10.45 -14.50 34.41
C ASN A 198 -11.52 -13.72 35.19
N GLN A 199 -11.13 -12.68 35.92
CA GLN A 199 -12.07 -11.76 36.59
C GLN A 199 -12.57 -10.66 35.64
N GLY A 200 -12.23 -10.71 34.35
CA GLY A 200 -12.61 -9.71 33.36
C GLY A 200 -11.90 -8.36 33.53
N GLY A 201 -10.79 -8.31 34.27
CA GLY A 201 -10.18 -7.05 34.70
C GLY A 201 -11.00 -6.27 35.73
N ILE A 202 -12.04 -6.88 36.34
CA ILE A 202 -13.07 -6.18 37.14
C ILE A 202 -12.64 -5.93 38.60
N SER A 203 -11.54 -6.51 39.10
CA SER A 203 -11.01 -6.20 40.45
C SER A 203 -10.16 -4.92 40.47
N GLY A 204 -10.72 -3.82 39.93
CA GLY A 204 -10.21 -2.46 40.15
C GLY A 204 -9.03 -2.01 39.27
N SER A 205 -8.69 -2.75 38.21
CA SER A 205 -7.70 -2.28 37.23
C SER A 205 -7.99 -2.85 35.85
N GLU A 206 -8.40 -1.98 34.92
CA GLU A 206 -8.50 -2.26 33.48
C GLU A 206 -7.17 -2.73 32.88
N PHE A 207 -6.06 -2.50 33.61
CA PHE A 207 -4.71 -2.83 33.20
C PHE A 207 -4.10 -3.91 34.10
N TYR A 208 -3.40 -4.87 33.49
CA TYR A 208 -2.36 -5.62 34.20
C TYR A 208 -1.03 -4.91 34.02
N ILE A 209 -0.28 -4.76 35.11
CA ILE A 209 0.97 -4.00 35.10
C ILE A 209 2.14 -4.95 35.28
N PHE A 210 2.97 -5.08 34.26
CA PHE A 210 4.23 -5.79 34.35
C PHE A 210 5.36 -4.82 34.69
N ASP A 211 6.13 -5.14 35.72
CA ASP A 211 7.39 -4.44 35.99
C ASP A 211 8.46 -4.86 34.97
N ARG A 212 9.18 -3.87 34.45
CA ARG A 212 10.30 -4.05 33.53
C ARG A 212 11.58 -3.49 34.11
N ASN A 213 12.67 -4.16 33.78
CA ASN A 213 14.00 -3.60 33.97
C ASN A 213 14.11 -2.31 33.14
N ALA A 214 14.62 -1.26 33.78
CA ALA A 214 14.92 -0.02 33.09
C ALA A 214 15.91 -0.31 31.95
N THR A 215 15.52 0.05 30.73
CA THR A 215 16.29 -0.20 29.50
C THR A 215 17.35 0.87 29.24
N SER A 216 17.35 1.95 30.02
CA SER A 216 18.41 2.96 30.07
C SER A 216 18.69 3.35 31.52
N SER A 217 19.88 3.91 31.75
CA SER A 217 20.26 4.51 33.04
C SER A 217 19.38 5.70 33.44
N ASP A 218 18.55 6.21 32.54
CA ASP A 218 17.73 7.39 32.76
C ASP A 218 16.41 7.08 33.47
N TYR A 219 16.06 5.79 33.59
CA TYR A 219 14.82 5.36 34.23
C TYR A 219 15.12 4.52 35.47
N ALA A 220 14.47 4.86 36.60
CA ALA A 220 14.57 4.06 37.82
C ALA A 220 13.69 2.79 37.77
N SER A 221 12.62 2.83 36.97
CA SER A 221 11.70 1.72 36.74
C SER A 221 10.98 1.91 35.41
N GLN A 222 10.70 0.83 34.70
CA GLN A 222 9.82 0.84 33.52
C GLN A 222 8.66 -0.12 33.79
N LYS A 223 7.46 0.19 33.29
CA LYS A 223 6.25 -0.62 33.50
C LYS A 223 5.51 -0.75 32.17
N ASP A 224 5.00 -1.95 31.89
CA ASP A 224 4.06 -2.19 30.79
C ASP A 224 2.65 -2.29 31.36
N TYR A 225 1.71 -1.55 30.76
CA TYR A 225 0.30 -1.57 31.11
C TYR A 225 -0.47 -2.29 30.00
N ILE A 226 -1.00 -3.47 30.29
CA ILE A 226 -1.77 -4.26 29.34
C ILE A 226 -3.25 -4.11 29.64
N ALA A 227 -3.97 -3.41 28.75
CA ALA A 227 -5.41 -3.23 28.84
C ALA A 227 -6.15 -4.55 28.56
N TYR A 228 -7.10 -4.91 29.43
CA TYR A 228 -7.89 -6.13 29.31
C TYR A 228 -8.60 -6.26 27.96
N ASP A 229 -9.26 -5.19 27.51
CA ASP A 229 -10.05 -5.18 26.27
C ASP A 229 -9.20 -5.17 24.99
N LYS A 230 -7.87 -5.08 25.13
CA LYS A 230 -6.92 -5.11 24.00
C LYS A 230 -6.22 -6.45 23.84
N ILE A 231 -6.48 -7.42 24.71
CA ILE A 231 -5.94 -8.78 24.56
C ILE A 231 -6.83 -9.55 23.59
N GLU A 232 -6.26 -10.00 22.47
CA GLU A 232 -6.92 -10.87 21.50
C GLU A 232 -6.79 -12.34 21.92
N MET A 233 -5.58 -12.77 22.28
CA MET A 233 -5.29 -14.08 22.84
C MET A 233 -3.94 -14.07 23.58
N PHE A 234 -3.66 -15.12 24.36
CA PHE A 234 -2.35 -15.29 24.99
C PHE A 234 -1.97 -16.77 25.12
N GLU A 235 -0.68 -17.03 25.27
CA GLU A 235 -0.11 -18.35 25.49
C GLU A 235 0.70 -18.37 26.80
N VAL A 236 0.59 -19.47 27.55
CA VAL A 236 1.41 -19.74 28.73
C VAL A 236 2.23 -20.99 28.46
N ASN A 237 3.55 -20.83 28.41
CA ASN A 237 4.49 -21.88 28.03
C ASN A 237 5.43 -22.19 29.21
N LYS A 238 5.36 -23.41 29.75
CA LYS A 238 6.31 -23.86 30.78
C LYS A 238 7.63 -24.29 30.14
N LYS A 239 8.75 -23.81 30.66
CA LYS A 239 10.09 -24.19 30.24
C LYS A 239 10.42 -25.61 30.70
N LYS A 240 11.14 -26.34 29.85
CA LYS A 240 11.61 -27.70 30.12
C LYS A 240 12.90 -27.69 30.92
#